data_AF-A0A095D719-F1
#
_entry.id   AF-A0A095D719-F1
#
_cell.length_a   1.000
_cell.length_b   1.000
_cell.length_c   1.000
_cell.angle_alpha   90.00
_cell.angle_beta   90.00
_cell.angle_gamma   90.00
#
_symmetry.space_group_name_H-M   'P 1'
#
loop_
_entity.id
_entity.type
_entity.pdbx_description
1 polymer ?
#
loop_
_entity_poly.entity_id
_entity_poly.type
_entity_poly.pdbx_seq_one_letter_code
_entity_poly.pdbx_strand_id
1 'polypeptide(L)'
;MTLTPGAVSRIQSTSRADVESTVADLRRYFSRSQWLADNNRYARDTVGKVREDFHSTGTFTTRKQQNLSHYIAASGTIHCIDGWGFLGTSLSALLRGDSYTAVHMAYYAELRAAMSGLASDGICVLNKQHASITRPNIAEKLPGSTATHEFAWLALQEWAGKPSVANLMAETITPFLIPLREWFASLPGNYKLQPVARKWVRKWGLDLRRMADNSRGDRQARNDVSYRPTMLLGQTPVDAGSAVRFVRALWRYCEPVGSSKFERLDRLLLRATVRAVFEGRSGNTASSANAEFRAFVDQLVDAQNFPSARGVSEAKDFLKSDPQSEPENILHIAALPITNHPHSHLGVIARAFLLLRISTGIIDYTLGQAGVSNSELSFWKDSLNTGRGISPDGAIPDPATDLWTDIAEALADIESFPTDAANDATYAKLRAEYERPIVQLTGLEAIPMWAIGSV
;
A
#
# COMPACT_ATOMS: atom_id res chain seq x y z
N MET A 1 8.29 5.68 22.81
CA MET A 1 9.36 4.79 22.32
C MET A 1 10.06 5.46 21.15
N THR A 2 11.37 5.27 20.99
CA THR A 2 12.18 5.82 19.90
C THR A 2 13.22 4.79 19.47
N LEU A 3 13.65 4.85 18.20
CA LEU A 3 14.78 4.06 17.72
C LEU A 3 16.09 4.58 18.34
N THR A 4 17.08 3.70 18.46
CA THR A 4 18.43 4.12 18.86
C THR A 4 19.03 5.06 17.81
N PRO A 5 19.90 6.02 18.18
CA PRO A 5 20.53 6.92 17.21
C PRO A 5 21.26 6.17 16.08
N GLY A 6 21.89 5.03 16.40
CA GLY A 6 22.54 4.18 15.40
C GLY A 6 21.57 3.53 14.42
N ALA A 7 20.39 3.11 14.87
CA ALA A 7 19.34 2.59 13.99
C ALA A 7 18.77 3.68 13.07
N VAL A 8 18.51 4.87 13.62
CA VAL A 8 18.07 6.03 12.83
C VAL A 8 19.11 6.37 11.76
N SER A 9 20.37 6.51 12.15
CA SER A 9 21.47 6.80 11.22
C SER A 9 21.56 5.77 10.11
N ARG A 10 21.44 4.47 10.43
CA ARG A 10 21.48 3.41 9.42
C ARG A 10 20.27 3.43 8.48
N ILE A 11 19.06 3.66 8.99
CA ILE A 11 17.85 3.80 8.16
C ILE A 11 18.00 4.98 7.20
N GLN A 12 18.48 6.13 7.69
CA GLN A 12 18.68 7.31 6.87
C GLN A 12 19.77 7.11 5.81
N SER A 13 20.76 6.25 6.06
CA SER A 13 21.86 5.97 5.12
C SER A 13 21.59 4.83 4.13
N THR A 14 20.46 4.12 4.22
CA THR A 14 20.10 3.10 3.23
C THR A 14 19.90 3.71 1.84
N SER A 15 20.20 2.92 0.80
CA SER A 15 20.09 3.34 -0.60
C SER A 15 19.28 2.34 -1.41
N ARG A 16 18.25 2.83 -2.11
CA ARG A 16 17.48 2.02 -3.04
C ARG A 16 18.32 1.46 -4.18
N ALA A 17 19.33 2.18 -4.65
CA ALA A 17 20.23 1.70 -5.70
C ALA A 17 20.95 0.40 -5.29
N ASP A 18 21.21 0.22 -3.99
CA ASP A 18 21.79 -1.02 -3.47
C ASP A 18 20.78 -2.18 -3.54
N VAL A 19 19.50 -1.90 -3.29
CA VAL A 19 18.40 -2.87 -3.43
C VAL A 19 18.21 -3.21 -4.90
N GLU A 20 18.13 -2.23 -5.80
CA GLU A 20 17.99 -2.40 -7.25
C GLU A 20 19.13 -3.28 -7.79
N SER A 21 20.37 -3.01 -7.40
CA SER A 21 21.53 -3.83 -7.76
C SER A 21 21.44 -5.26 -7.20
N THR A 22 20.93 -5.41 -5.97
CA THR A 22 20.72 -6.72 -5.34
C THR A 22 19.60 -7.51 -6.01
N VAL A 23 18.53 -6.84 -6.47
CA VAL A 23 17.44 -7.44 -7.25
C VAL A 23 17.92 -7.85 -8.64
N ALA A 24 18.74 -7.02 -9.30
CA ALA A 24 19.32 -7.36 -10.60
C ALA A 24 20.13 -8.67 -10.50
N ASP A 25 20.83 -8.87 -9.39
CA ASP A 25 21.53 -10.11 -9.07
C ASP A 25 20.60 -11.33 -8.89
N LEU A 26 19.37 -11.14 -8.40
CA LEU A 26 18.38 -12.21 -8.20
C LEU A 26 17.79 -12.73 -9.52
N ARG A 27 17.85 -11.95 -10.61
CA ARG A 27 17.26 -12.32 -11.92
C ARG A 27 17.70 -13.69 -12.44
N ARG A 28 18.93 -14.10 -12.12
CA ARG A 28 19.46 -15.44 -12.46
C ARG A 28 18.68 -16.61 -11.84
N TYR A 29 17.87 -16.35 -10.82
CA TYR A 29 16.99 -17.33 -10.19
C TYR A 29 15.56 -17.26 -10.77
N PHE A 30 15.12 -16.12 -11.29
CA PHE A 30 13.80 -15.97 -11.92
C PHE A 30 13.64 -16.86 -13.16
N SER A 31 14.72 -17.01 -13.94
CA SER A 31 14.77 -17.96 -15.07
C SER A 31 14.66 -19.43 -14.65
N ARG A 32 14.81 -19.72 -13.36
CA ARG A 32 14.58 -21.04 -12.74
C ARG A 32 13.28 -21.08 -11.95
N SER A 33 12.41 -20.10 -12.13
CA SER A 33 11.14 -19.97 -11.44
C SER A 33 11.26 -19.82 -9.92
N GLN A 34 12.28 -19.09 -9.45
CA GLN A 34 12.58 -18.93 -8.02
C GLN A 34 12.96 -17.51 -7.63
N TRP A 35 12.48 -17.06 -6.47
CA TRP A 35 12.88 -15.76 -5.90
C TRP A 35 14.30 -15.73 -5.32
N LEU A 36 14.79 -16.87 -4.86
CA LEU A 36 16.06 -17.02 -4.15
C LEU A 36 16.75 -18.31 -4.60
N ALA A 37 18.07 -18.40 -4.39
CA ALA A 37 18.78 -19.67 -4.54
C ALA A 37 18.20 -20.76 -3.63
N ASP A 38 18.16 -22.01 -4.12
CA ASP A 38 17.71 -23.19 -3.35
C ASP A 38 18.37 -23.33 -1.98
N ASN A 39 19.65 -22.96 -1.89
CA ASN A 39 20.46 -23.06 -0.68
C ASN A 39 20.55 -21.73 0.09
N ASN A 40 19.67 -20.76 -0.19
CA ASN A 40 19.62 -19.53 0.57
C ASN A 40 19.25 -19.85 2.04
N ARG A 41 20.16 -19.48 2.95
CA ARG A 41 20.07 -19.77 4.39
C ARG A 41 18.78 -19.26 5.04
N TYR A 42 18.21 -18.17 4.53
CA TYR A 42 17.11 -17.46 5.17
C TYR A 42 15.75 -17.73 4.53
N ALA A 43 15.65 -18.58 3.50
CA ALA A 43 14.42 -18.78 2.73
C ALA A 43 13.26 -19.43 3.54
N ARG A 44 13.56 -20.23 4.57
CA ARG A 44 12.54 -20.99 5.34
C ARG A 44 12.35 -20.53 6.78
N ASP A 45 13.44 -20.28 7.50
CA ASP A 45 13.43 -19.83 8.91
C ASP A 45 14.30 -18.59 9.07
N THR A 46 13.89 -17.50 8.43
CA THR A 46 14.63 -16.23 8.46
C THR A 46 14.86 -15.76 9.89
N VAL A 47 13.81 -15.79 10.74
CA VAL A 47 13.87 -15.26 12.11
C VAL A 47 14.81 -16.08 12.99
N GLY A 48 14.70 -17.41 12.96
CA GLY A 48 15.58 -18.29 13.73
C GLY A 48 17.02 -18.19 13.26
N LYS A 49 17.25 -18.19 11.94
CA LYS A 49 18.61 -18.12 11.36
C LYS A 49 19.29 -16.76 11.56
N VAL A 50 18.55 -15.66 11.44
CA VAL A 50 19.09 -14.32 11.76
C VAL A 50 19.42 -14.22 13.25
N ARG A 51 18.56 -14.75 14.14
CA ARG A 51 18.85 -14.80 15.57
C ARG A 51 20.13 -15.61 15.84
N GLU A 52 20.26 -16.80 15.25
CA GLU A 52 21.46 -17.64 15.35
C GLU A 52 22.71 -16.87 14.89
N ASP A 53 22.66 -16.25 13.71
CA ASP A 53 23.81 -15.60 13.10
C ASP A 53 24.22 -14.27 13.78
N PHE A 54 23.26 -13.53 14.34
CA PHE A 54 23.52 -12.26 15.04
C PHE A 54 23.89 -12.42 16.51
N HIS A 55 23.61 -13.58 17.11
CA HIS A 55 23.98 -13.88 18.50
C HIS A 55 25.17 -14.84 18.64
N SER A 56 25.50 -15.62 17.60
CA SER A 56 26.68 -16.49 17.66
C SER A 56 27.98 -15.67 17.73
N THR A 57 28.97 -16.17 18.46
CA THR A 57 30.37 -15.73 18.37
C THR A 57 31.02 -16.02 17.01
N GLY A 58 30.29 -16.73 16.13
CA GLY A 58 30.71 -17.04 14.77
C GLY A 58 30.61 -15.82 13.86
N THR A 59 31.53 -15.75 12.89
CA THR A 59 31.60 -14.64 11.94
C THR A 59 30.35 -14.58 11.06
N PHE A 60 29.72 -13.40 10.99
CA PHE A 60 28.70 -13.12 9.99
C PHE A 60 29.37 -12.96 8.62
N THR A 61 29.69 -14.10 8.00
CA THR A 61 30.47 -14.20 6.76
C THR A 61 29.80 -13.46 5.59
N THR A 62 30.59 -13.10 4.58
CA THR A 62 30.11 -12.50 3.33
C THR A 62 28.98 -13.30 2.66
N ARG A 63 29.05 -14.64 2.66
CA ARG A 63 27.97 -15.48 2.12
C ARG A 63 26.65 -15.34 2.88
N LYS A 64 26.71 -15.19 4.21
CA LYS A 64 25.53 -14.94 5.06
C LYS A 64 24.97 -13.54 4.79
N GLN A 65 25.82 -12.54 4.65
CA GLN A 65 25.42 -11.17 4.28
C GLN A 65 24.71 -11.15 2.91
N GLN A 66 25.24 -11.87 1.93
CA GLN A 66 24.64 -12.00 0.61
C GLN A 66 23.30 -12.72 0.65
N ASN A 67 23.22 -13.90 1.29
CA ASN A 67 21.95 -14.61 1.42
C ASN A 67 20.87 -13.75 2.09
N LEU A 68 21.24 -12.96 3.11
CA LEU A 68 20.30 -12.09 3.81
C LEU A 68 19.88 -10.92 2.93
N SER A 69 20.79 -10.24 2.23
CA SER A 69 20.41 -9.15 1.30
C SER A 69 19.50 -9.63 0.17
N HIS A 70 19.77 -10.82 -0.40
CA HIS A 70 18.89 -11.48 -1.36
C HIS A 70 17.49 -11.71 -0.79
N TYR A 71 17.40 -12.24 0.43
CA TYR A 71 16.12 -12.40 1.11
C TYR A 71 15.38 -11.07 1.28
N ILE A 72 16.08 -10.02 1.73
CA ILE A 72 15.49 -8.68 1.94
C ILE A 72 14.95 -8.13 0.62
N ALA A 73 15.76 -8.15 -0.43
CA ALA A 73 15.38 -7.65 -1.76
C ALA A 73 14.16 -8.39 -2.33
N ALA A 74 14.12 -9.73 -2.24
CA ALA A 74 12.96 -10.51 -2.68
C ALA A 74 11.71 -10.26 -1.80
N SER A 75 11.89 -10.08 -0.49
CA SER A 75 10.78 -9.95 0.46
C SER A 75 9.89 -8.74 0.21
N GLY A 76 10.39 -7.69 -0.46
CA GLY A 76 9.60 -6.50 -0.79
C GLY A 76 8.36 -6.82 -1.63
N THR A 77 8.55 -7.56 -2.73
CA THR A 77 7.46 -7.99 -3.61
C THR A 77 6.52 -8.96 -2.91
N ILE A 78 7.08 -9.91 -2.15
CA ILE A 78 6.28 -10.93 -1.44
C ILE A 78 5.43 -10.31 -0.34
N HIS A 79 5.97 -9.36 0.43
CA HIS A 79 5.18 -8.62 1.40
C HIS A 79 4.08 -7.78 0.74
N CYS A 80 4.32 -7.23 -0.46
CA CYS A 80 3.30 -6.48 -1.18
C CYS A 80 2.08 -7.36 -1.50
N ILE A 81 2.29 -8.53 -2.11
CA ILE A 81 1.20 -9.45 -2.47
C ILE A 81 0.50 -10.03 -1.23
N ASP A 82 1.25 -10.41 -0.20
CA ASP A 82 0.67 -10.85 1.08
C ASP A 82 -0.27 -9.79 1.65
N GLY A 83 0.13 -8.51 1.55
CA GLY A 83 -0.66 -7.39 2.01
C GLY A 83 -1.99 -7.25 1.26
N TRP A 84 -1.98 -7.40 -0.06
CA TRP A 84 -3.21 -7.41 -0.86
C TRP A 84 -4.12 -8.59 -0.50
N GLY A 85 -3.58 -9.78 -0.25
CA GLY A 85 -4.38 -10.93 0.20
C GLY A 85 -4.98 -10.76 1.59
N PHE A 86 -4.25 -10.14 2.53
CA PHE A 86 -4.82 -9.76 3.83
C PHE A 86 -5.92 -8.69 3.67
N LEU A 87 -5.75 -7.73 2.75
CA LEU A 87 -6.80 -6.76 2.46
C LEU A 87 -8.04 -7.43 1.86
N GLY A 88 -7.87 -8.40 0.96
CA GLY A 88 -8.95 -9.20 0.39
C GLY A 88 -9.72 -9.98 1.45
N THR A 89 -8.99 -10.62 2.38
CA THR A 89 -9.58 -11.30 3.54
C THR A 89 -10.33 -10.31 4.45
N SER A 90 -9.81 -9.10 4.60
CA SER A 90 -10.48 -8.02 5.34
C SER A 90 -11.82 -7.64 4.71
N LEU A 91 -11.88 -7.46 3.39
CA LEU A 91 -13.13 -7.20 2.67
C LEU A 91 -14.11 -8.37 2.79
N SER A 92 -13.59 -9.59 2.74
CA SER A 92 -14.40 -10.81 2.90
C SER A 92 -15.03 -10.91 4.29
N ALA A 93 -14.31 -10.51 5.34
CA ALA A 93 -14.86 -10.41 6.69
C ALA A 93 -15.89 -9.27 6.81
N LEU A 94 -15.60 -8.10 6.21
CA LEU A 94 -16.51 -6.97 6.17
C LEU A 94 -17.85 -7.32 5.51
N LEU A 95 -17.84 -7.98 4.35
CA LEU A 95 -19.04 -8.41 3.61
C LEU A 95 -19.81 -9.56 4.31
N ARG A 96 -19.30 -10.06 5.44
CA ARG A 96 -20.00 -11.03 6.31
C ARG A 96 -20.46 -10.40 7.64
N GLY A 97 -20.21 -9.11 7.85
CA GLY A 97 -20.52 -8.40 9.08
C GLY A 97 -19.54 -8.65 10.23
N ASP A 98 -18.37 -9.25 9.96
CA ASP A 98 -17.32 -9.48 10.96
C ASP A 98 -16.30 -8.32 10.95
N SER A 99 -16.68 -7.22 11.60
CA SER A 99 -15.83 -6.02 11.68
C SER A 99 -14.52 -6.26 12.44
N TYR A 100 -14.47 -7.20 13.38
CA TYR A 100 -13.26 -7.48 14.17
C TYR A 100 -12.20 -8.18 13.33
N THR A 101 -12.58 -9.24 12.63
CA THR A 101 -11.69 -9.93 11.68
C THR A 101 -11.30 -8.98 10.55
N ALA A 102 -12.23 -8.14 10.07
CA ALA A 102 -11.92 -7.13 9.06
C ALA A 102 -10.80 -6.18 9.52
N VAL A 103 -10.89 -5.61 10.72
CA VAL A 103 -9.83 -4.75 11.30
C VAL A 103 -8.52 -5.52 11.45
N HIS A 104 -8.59 -6.74 11.99
CA HIS A 104 -7.40 -7.55 12.22
C HIS A 104 -6.64 -7.80 10.91
N MET A 105 -7.35 -8.19 9.86
CA MET A 105 -6.72 -8.47 8.55
C MET A 105 -6.24 -7.19 7.86
N ALA A 106 -6.99 -6.09 7.95
CA ALA A 106 -6.54 -4.80 7.42
C ALA A 106 -5.26 -4.30 8.11
N TYR A 107 -5.13 -4.53 9.41
CA TYR A 107 -3.91 -4.24 10.15
C TYR A 107 -2.70 -5.05 9.65
N TYR A 108 -2.89 -6.34 9.38
CA TYR A 108 -1.82 -7.16 8.79
C TYR A 108 -1.49 -6.73 7.36
N ALA A 109 -2.48 -6.29 6.60
CA ALA A 109 -2.28 -5.69 5.28
C ALA A 109 -1.42 -4.42 5.36
N GLU A 110 -1.71 -3.52 6.30
CA GLU A 110 -0.92 -2.31 6.56
C GLU A 110 0.51 -2.64 6.98
N LEU A 111 0.71 -3.61 7.88
CA LEU A 111 2.04 -4.07 8.28
C LEU A 111 2.83 -4.61 7.08
N ARG A 112 2.20 -5.43 6.25
CA ARG A 112 2.81 -5.98 5.05
C ARG A 112 3.15 -4.90 4.03
N ALA A 113 2.28 -3.91 3.84
CA ALA A 113 2.56 -2.75 3.01
C ALA A 113 3.76 -1.95 3.52
N ALA A 114 3.85 -1.69 4.83
CA ALA A 114 4.97 -0.99 5.44
C ALA A 114 6.28 -1.78 5.30
N MET A 115 6.25 -3.09 5.56
CA MET A 115 7.42 -3.96 5.38
C MET A 115 7.87 -4.03 3.91
N SER A 116 6.93 -4.04 2.96
CA SER A 116 7.22 -3.98 1.54
C SER A 116 7.95 -2.69 1.16
N GLY A 117 7.40 -1.54 1.56
CA GLY A 117 8.01 -0.22 1.33
C GLY A 117 9.39 -0.09 1.97
N LEU A 118 9.55 -0.54 3.21
CA LEU A 118 10.84 -0.55 3.92
C LEU A 118 11.86 -1.46 3.23
N ALA A 119 11.47 -2.67 2.81
CA ALA A 119 12.34 -3.62 2.14
C ALA A 119 12.80 -3.11 0.76
N SER A 120 11.97 -2.35 0.06
CA SER A 120 12.33 -1.69 -1.21
C SER A 120 13.49 -0.70 -1.05
N ASP A 121 13.71 -0.18 0.16
CA ASP A 121 14.82 0.70 0.51
C ASP A 121 15.86 -0.03 1.37
N GLY A 122 15.78 -1.36 1.41
CA GLY A 122 16.78 -2.24 2.02
C GLY A 122 16.57 -2.50 3.50
N ILE A 123 15.48 -2.05 4.11
CA ILE A 123 15.22 -2.19 5.55
C ILE A 123 14.37 -3.44 5.82
N CYS A 124 14.90 -4.37 6.61
CA CYS A 124 14.24 -5.62 6.95
C CYS A 124 13.70 -5.61 8.38
N VAL A 125 12.38 -5.78 8.50
CA VAL A 125 11.70 -5.90 9.79
C VAL A 125 11.60 -7.38 10.18
N LEU A 126 12.21 -7.76 11.31
CA LEU A 126 12.16 -9.12 11.84
C LEU A 126 11.71 -9.11 13.32
N ASN A 127 11.80 -10.24 14.01
CA ASN A 127 11.52 -10.31 15.44
C ASN A 127 12.77 -9.90 16.24
N LYS A 128 12.82 -8.63 16.68
CA LYS A 128 13.89 -8.04 17.50
C LYS A 128 15.29 -8.00 16.88
N GLN A 129 15.51 -8.64 15.74
CA GLN A 129 16.80 -8.74 15.07
C GLN A 129 16.68 -8.20 13.65
N HIS A 130 16.52 -6.88 13.54
CA HIS A 130 16.31 -6.20 12.26
C HIS A 130 17.62 -6.12 11.47
N ALA A 131 17.51 -5.97 10.15
CA ALA A 131 18.67 -5.89 9.26
C ALA A 131 18.47 -4.82 8.19
N SER A 132 19.55 -4.39 7.56
CA SER A 132 19.50 -3.50 6.40
C SER A 132 20.49 -3.92 5.33
N ILE A 133 20.16 -3.75 4.07
CA ILE A 133 21.12 -3.73 2.97
C ILE A 133 21.96 -2.45 3.11
N THR A 134 23.28 -2.61 3.15
CA THR A 134 24.22 -1.51 3.39
C THR A 134 25.02 -1.16 2.14
N ARG A 135 25.15 -2.12 1.23
CA ARG A 135 25.76 -2.08 -0.11
C ARG A 135 25.12 -3.19 -0.95
N PRO A 136 25.27 -3.19 -2.28
CA PRO A 136 24.77 -4.27 -3.13
C PRO A 136 25.21 -5.63 -2.61
N ASN A 137 24.27 -6.55 -2.44
CA ASN A 137 24.51 -7.91 -1.95
C ASN A 137 25.10 -8.03 -0.53
N ILE A 138 25.07 -6.96 0.28
CA ILE A 138 25.58 -6.97 1.66
C ILE A 138 24.49 -6.46 2.60
N ALA A 139 24.02 -7.34 3.48
CA ALA A 139 23.15 -6.97 4.59
C ALA A 139 23.90 -7.00 5.92
N GLU A 140 23.52 -6.13 6.85
CA GLU A 140 24.04 -6.03 8.21
C GLU A 140 22.91 -5.91 9.23
N LYS A 141 23.22 -6.23 10.49
CA LYS A 141 22.29 -6.04 11.61
C LYS A 141 22.05 -4.55 11.85
N LEU A 142 20.78 -4.19 12.08
CA LEU A 142 20.41 -2.88 12.60
C LEU A 142 20.58 -2.82 14.12
N PRO A 143 21.13 -1.73 14.69
CA PRO A 143 21.23 -1.57 16.14
C PRO A 143 19.88 -1.61 16.85
N GLY A 144 19.84 -2.19 18.04
CA GLY A 144 18.63 -2.27 18.88
C GLY A 144 17.93 -3.62 18.84
N SER A 145 16.84 -3.74 19.61
CA SER A 145 16.08 -4.99 19.80
C SER A 145 14.60 -4.69 20.07
N THR A 146 13.97 -4.02 19.11
CA THR A 146 12.58 -3.57 19.19
C THR A 146 11.60 -4.65 18.70
N ALA A 147 10.37 -4.71 19.22
CA ALA A 147 9.38 -5.67 18.70
C ALA A 147 9.02 -5.36 17.23
N THR A 148 8.60 -6.37 16.46
CA THR A 148 8.35 -6.26 15.00
C THR A 148 7.46 -5.08 14.63
N HIS A 149 6.28 -4.95 15.26
CA HIS A 149 5.32 -3.90 14.93
C HIS A 149 5.80 -2.51 15.36
N GLU A 150 6.43 -2.43 16.53
CA GLU A 150 7.02 -1.19 17.04
C GLU A 150 8.17 -0.72 16.15
N PHE A 151 9.05 -1.64 15.73
CA PHE A 151 10.12 -1.31 14.80
C PHE A 151 9.57 -0.91 13.43
N ALA A 152 8.58 -1.63 12.89
CA ALA A 152 7.96 -1.30 11.62
C ALA A 152 7.41 0.13 11.62
N TRP A 153 6.66 0.50 12.66
CA TRP A 153 6.14 1.87 12.81
C TRP A 153 7.26 2.90 12.88
N LEU A 154 8.22 2.71 13.78
CA LEU A 154 9.29 3.70 13.98
C LEU A 154 10.18 3.83 12.74
N ALA A 155 10.52 2.71 12.10
CA ALA A 155 11.31 2.70 10.87
C ALA A 155 10.55 3.36 9.72
N LEU A 156 9.24 3.11 9.60
CA LEU A 156 8.39 3.76 8.60
C LEU A 156 8.38 5.28 8.76
N GLN A 157 8.38 5.80 9.99
CA GLN A 157 8.46 7.25 10.23
C GLN A 157 9.79 7.87 9.78
N GLU A 158 10.90 7.17 10.03
CA GLU A 158 12.23 7.62 9.64
C GLU A 158 12.41 7.54 8.13
N TRP A 159 12.00 6.41 7.53
CA TRP A 159 11.99 6.17 6.10
C TRP A 159 11.16 7.21 5.34
N ALA A 160 9.92 7.48 5.79
CA ALA A 160 9.08 8.52 5.21
C ALA A 160 9.64 9.94 5.36
N GLY A 161 10.63 10.11 6.24
CA GLY A 161 11.38 11.33 6.40
C GLY A 161 12.46 11.55 5.33
N LYS A 162 12.78 10.57 4.48
CA LYS A 162 13.84 10.68 3.47
C LYS A 162 13.36 11.47 2.24
N PRO A 163 14.15 12.44 1.70
CA PRO A 163 13.82 13.09 0.43
C PRO A 163 13.69 12.10 -0.74
N SER A 164 14.52 11.06 -0.77
CA SER A 164 14.49 10.02 -1.81
C SER A 164 13.20 9.19 -1.82
N VAL A 165 12.52 9.07 -0.68
CA VAL A 165 11.21 8.41 -0.58
C VAL A 165 10.11 9.32 -1.11
N ALA A 166 10.16 10.61 -0.80
CA ALA A 166 9.21 11.59 -1.33
C ALA A 166 9.31 11.70 -2.86
N ASN A 167 10.53 11.73 -3.41
CA ASN A 167 10.76 11.75 -4.85
C ASN A 167 10.22 10.48 -5.53
N LEU A 168 10.43 9.31 -4.91
CA LEU A 168 9.89 8.05 -5.42
C LEU A 168 8.36 8.02 -5.42
N MET A 169 7.72 8.45 -4.34
CA MET A 169 6.27 8.54 -4.31
C MET A 169 5.76 9.48 -5.40
N ALA A 170 6.45 10.58 -5.64
CA ALA A 170 6.09 11.53 -6.69
C ALA A 170 6.38 11.05 -8.12
N GLU A 171 7.27 10.07 -8.28
CA GLU A 171 7.52 9.37 -9.54
C GLU A 171 6.42 8.33 -9.83
N THR A 172 5.98 7.60 -8.80
CA THR A 172 5.10 6.42 -8.92
C THR A 172 3.60 6.73 -8.87
N ILE A 173 3.24 7.97 -8.53
CA ILE A 173 1.87 8.50 -8.60
C ILE A 173 1.76 9.30 -9.89
N THR A 174 0.91 8.84 -10.82
CA THR A 174 0.87 9.31 -12.22
C THR A 174 -0.53 9.74 -12.65
N PRO A 175 -1.14 10.75 -12.00
CA PRO A 175 -2.44 11.27 -12.37
C PRO A 175 -2.40 11.84 -13.80
N PHE A 176 -3.43 11.56 -14.62
CA PHE A 176 -3.46 11.98 -16.02
C PHE A 176 -2.24 11.50 -16.81
N LEU A 177 -1.62 10.39 -16.40
CA LEU A 177 -0.35 9.86 -16.94
C LEU A 177 0.86 10.80 -16.77
N ILE A 178 0.74 11.81 -15.91
CA ILE A 178 1.81 12.76 -15.60
C ILE A 178 2.29 12.46 -14.17
N PRO A 179 3.56 12.10 -13.97
CA PRO A 179 4.11 11.90 -12.63
C PRO A 179 3.89 13.12 -11.73
N LEU A 180 3.49 12.88 -10.49
CA LEU A 180 3.19 13.91 -9.51
C LEU A 180 4.32 14.93 -9.34
N ARG A 181 5.60 14.53 -9.54
CA ARG A 181 6.74 15.46 -9.50
C ARG A 181 6.67 16.56 -10.57
N GLU A 182 6.17 16.24 -11.76
CA GLU A 182 6.15 17.17 -12.91
C GLU A 182 5.10 18.26 -12.71
N TRP A 183 3.99 17.94 -12.05
CA TRP A 183 2.96 18.91 -11.69
C TRP A 183 3.52 20.12 -10.94
N PHE A 184 4.53 19.93 -10.10
CA PHE A 184 5.11 21.00 -9.28
C PHE A 184 6.49 21.47 -9.76
N ALA A 185 7.00 20.94 -10.87
CA ALA A 185 8.33 21.29 -11.39
C ALA A 185 8.39 22.75 -11.90
N SER A 186 7.26 23.30 -12.36
CA SER A 186 7.14 24.67 -12.85
C SER A 186 6.98 25.72 -11.75
N LEU A 187 6.80 25.30 -10.49
CA LEU A 187 6.63 26.24 -9.39
C LEU A 187 7.96 26.90 -9.00
N PRO A 188 8.00 28.24 -8.85
CA PRO A 188 9.20 28.92 -8.39
C PRO A 188 9.50 28.58 -6.92
N GLY A 189 10.78 28.32 -6.64
CA GLY A 189 11.30 28.00 -5.31
C GLY A 189 11.20 26.51 -4.98
N ASN A 190 12.32 25.80 -5.15
CA ASN A 190 12.57 24.38 -4.83
C ASN A 190 11.51 23.72 -3.93
N TYR A 191 10.39 23.35 -4.54
CA TYR A 191 9.25 22.81 -3.82
C TYR A 191 9.60 21.42 -3.28
N LYS A 192 9.27 21.18 -2.01
CA LYS A 192 9.54 19.90 -1.35
C LYS A 192 8.22 19.15 -1.14
N LEU A 193 8.05 18.04 -1.86
CA LEU A 193 6.99 17.04 -1.62
C LEU A 193 7.17 16.29 -0.30
N GLN A 194 8.37 16.34 0.28
CA GLN A 194 8.77 15.60 1.46
C GLN A 194 7.82 15.76 2.67
N PRO A 195 7.36 16.98 3.05
CA PRO A 195 6.41 17.13 4.16
C PRO A 195 5.05 16.48 3.87
N VAL A 196 4.58 16.52 2.62
CA VAL A 196 3.30 15.92 2.20
C VAL A 196 3.42 14.40 2.24
N ALA A 197 4.44 13.82 1.60
CA ALA A 197 4.72 12.39 1.60
C ALA A 197 4.86 11.85 3.05
N ARG A 198 5.66 12.54 3.88
CA ARG A 198 5.83 12.19 5.30
C ARG A 198 4.52 12.22 6.06
N LYS A 199 3.66 13.22 5.82
CA LYS A 199 2.34 13.34 6.46
C LYS A 199 1.43 12.18 6.06
N TRP A 200 1.40 11.81 4.78
CA TRP A 200 0.58 10.71 4.28
C TRP A 200 1.02 9.36 4.86
N VAL A 201 2.30 9.00 4.73
CA VAL A 201 2.80 7.72 5.25
C VAL A 201 2.57 7.61 6.76
N ARG A 202 2.76 8.70 7.52
CA ARG A 202 2.43 8.72 8.96
C ARG A 202 0.95 8.58 9.25
N LYS A 203 0.09 9.18 8.44
CA LYS A 203 -1.36 9.08 8.60
C LYS A 203 -1.86 7.68 8.25
N TRP A 204 -1.29 7.05 7.22
CA TRP A 204 -1.72 5.74 6.73
C TRP A 204 -1.06 4.58 7.46
N GLY A 205 0.11 4.77 8.09
CA GLY A 205 0.74 3.79 8.99
C GLY A 205 0.25 3.90 10.44
N LEU A 206 -0.81 4.67 10.72
CA LEU A 206 -1.24 5.01 12.07
C LEU A 206 -1.67 3.77 12.87
N ASP A 207 -2.20 2.73 12.22
CA ASP A 207 -2.68 1.54 12.93
C ASP A 207 -1.49 0.69 13.44
N LEU A 208 -0.34 0.75 12.76
CA LEU A 208 0.93 0.22 13.26
C LEU A 208 1.33 0.86 14.58
N ARG A 209 1.21 2.18 14.71
CA ARG A 209 1.49 2.88 15.97
C ARG A 209 0.64 2.33 17.09
N ARG A 210 -0.67 2.25 16.83
CA ARG A 210 -1.65 1.88 17.84
C ARG A 210 -1.41 0.45 18.30
N MET A 211 -1.25 -0.48 17.39
CA MET A 211 -1.02 -1.88 17.75
C MET A 211 0.41 -2.17 18.25
N ALA A 212 1.35 -1.24 18.08
CA ALA A 212 2.71 -1.31 18.60
C ALA A 212 2.88 -0.74 20.01
N ASP A 213 1.98 0.13 20.48
CA ASP A 213 2.10 0.76 21.79
C ASP A 213 1.86 -0.28 22.90
N ASN A 214 2.83 -0.43 23.80
CA ASN A 214 2.77 -1.35 24.94
C ASN A 214 2.00 -0.74 26.14
N SER A 215 1.40 0.44 25.98
CA SER A 215 0.47 0.98 26.98
C SER A 215 -0.77 0.07 27.13
N ARG A 216 -1.37 0.05 28.33
CA ARG A 216 -2.41 -0.92 28.72
C ARG A 216 -3.65 -0.92 27.81
N GLY A 217 -3.90 0.11 27.00
CA GLY A 217 -5.07 0.19 26.10
C GLY A 217 -4.90 -0.50 24.73
N ASP A 218 -3.67 -0.77 24.28
CA ASP A 218 -3.39 -1.08 22.86
C ASP A 218 -2.96 -2.54 22.62
N ARG A 219 -2.24 -3.17 23.56
CA ARG A 219 -2.24 -4.65 23.68
C ARG A 219 -3.67 -5.18 23.87
N GLN A 220 -4.52 -4.39 24.50
CA GLN A 220 -5.93 -4.71 24.69
C GLN A 220 -6.68 -4.65 23.36
N ALA A 221 -6.53 -3.62 22.52
CA ALA A 221 -7.14 -3.61 21.18
C ALA A 221 -6.76 -4.82 20.30
N ARG A 222 -5.47 -5.22 20.29
CA ARG A 222 -5.03 -6.45 19.59
C ARG A 222 -5.62 -7.70 20.22
N ASN A 223 -5.64 -7.77 21.55
CA ASN A 223 -6.23 -8.90 22.25
C ASN A 223 -7.76 -8.95 22.10
N ASP A 224 -8.41 -7.81 21.96
CA ASP A 224 -9.85 -7.68 21.80
C ASP A 224 -10.29 -8.23 20.45
N VAL A 225 -9.48 -8.02 19.40
CA VAL A 225 -9.74 -8.56 18.07
C VAL A 225 -9.19 -9.99 17.85
N SER A 226 -8.22 -10.45 18.65
CA SER A 226 -7.50 -11.73 18.40
C SER A 226 -7.66 -12.81 19.48
N TYR A 227 -7.92 -12.44 20.75
CA TYR A 227 -7.92 -13.36 21.89
C TYR A 227 -9.22 -13.32 22.71
N ARG A 228 -10.03 -12.26 22.63
CA ARG A 228 -11.30 -12.16 23.34
C ARG A 228 -12.47 -12.59 22.44
N PRO A 229 -13.51 -13.23 23.01
CA PRO A 229 -14.74 -13.46 22.28
C PRO A 229 -15.38 -12.12 21.88
N THR A 230 -15.37 -11.82 20.59
CA THR A 230 -15.76 -10.51 20.02
C THR A 230 -17.23 -10.19 20.24
N MET A 231 -18.09 -11.20 20.31
CA MET A 231 -19.52 -11.05 20.62
C MET A 231 -19.79 -10.47 22.03
N LEU A 232 -18.81 -10.53 22.94
CA LEU A 232 -18.91 -9.94 24.28
C LEU A 232 -18.54 -8.45 24.32
N LEU A 233 -17.99 -7.91 23.23
CA LEU A 233 -17.49 -6.53 23.18
C LEU A 233 -18.53 -5.52 22.69
N GLY A 234 -19.70 -5.97 22.23
CA GLY A 234 -20.88 -5.14 22.00
C GLY A 234 -20.75 -4.06 20.92
N GLN A 235 -19.81 -4.18 19.98
CA GLN A 235 -19.72 -3.25 18.85
C GLN A 235 -20.81 -3.52 17.81
N THR A 236 -21.44 -2.44 17.34
CA THR A 236 -22.38 -2.50 16.22
C THR A 236 -21.60 -2.66 14.91
N PRO A 237 -21.82 -3.74 14.13
CA PRO A 237 -21.20 -3.88 12.82
C PRO A 237 -21.68 -2.79 11.88
N VAL A 238 -20.90 -2.53 10.82
CA VAL A 238 -21.40 -1.75 9.67
C VAL A 238 -22.57 -2.51 9.03
N ASP A 239 -23.58 -1.79 8.54
CA ASP A 239 -24.68 -2.40 7.79
C ASP A 239 -24.20 -2.91 6.42
N ALA A 240 -24.87 -3.94 5.88
CA ALA A 240 -24.41 -4.58 4.64
C ALA A 240 -24.40 -3.61 3.44
N GLY A 241 -25.34 -2.66 3.39
CA GLY A 241 -25.39 -1.63 2.35
C GLY A 241 -24.16 -0.73 2.35
N SER A 242 -23.75 -0.27 3.52
CA SER A 242 -22.52 0.50 3.71
C SER A 242 -21.26 -0.32 3.41
N ALA A 243 -21.22 -1.60 3.77
CA ALA A 243 -20.12 -2.50 3.41
C ALA A 243 -19.98 -2.63 1.89
N VAL A 244 -21.10 -2.87 1.18
CA VAL A 244 -21.13 -2.97 -0.29
C VAL A 244 -20.71 -1.66 -0.94
N ARG A 245 -21.25 -0.51 -0.52
CA ARG A 245 -20.82 0.82 -1.04
C ARG A 245 -19.32 1.02 -0.89
N PHE A 246 -18.77 0.71 0.28
CA PHE A 246 -17.34 0.84 0.54
C PHE A 246 -16.49 -0.05 -0.38
N VAL A 247 -16.85 -1.33 -0.53
CA VAL A 247 -16.13 -2.26 -1.40
C VAL A 247 -16.17 -1.81 -2.86
N ARG A 248 -17.34 -1.37 -3.34
CA ARG A 248 -17.52 -0.82 -4.70
C ARG A 248 -16.64 0.41 -4.91
N ALA A 249 -16.65 1.34 -3.96
CA ALA A 249 -15.83 2.55 -4.03
C ALA A 249 -14.32 2.21 -4.04
N LEU A 250 -13.87 1.28 -3.20
CA LEU A 250 -12.48 0.84 -3.15
C LEU A 250 -12.02 0.26 -4.50
N TRP A 251 -12.81 -0.63 -5.10
CA TRP A 251 -12.48 -1.21 -6.40
C TRP A 251 -12.46 -0.18 -7.52
N ARG A 252 -13.37 0.80 -7.52
CA ARG A 252 -13.32 1.91 -8.48
C ARG A 252 -11.97 2.63 -8.45
N TYR A 253 -11.31 2.75 -7.30
CA TYR A 253 -9.95 3.34 -7.21
C TYR A 253 -8.84 2.48 -7.82
N CYS A 254 -9.12 1.22 -8.12
CA CYS A 254 -8.20 0.25 -8.72
C CYS A 254 -8.45 0.04 -10.22
N GLU A 255 -9.44 0.73 -10.80
CA GLU A 255 -9.77 0.63 -12.23
C GLU A 255 -8.57 1.08 -13.09
N PRO A 256 -8.02 0.18 -13.94
CA PRO A 256 -7.06 0.58 -14.94
C PRO A 256 -7.75 1.39 -16.04
N VAL A 257 -7.14 2.50 -16.46
CA VAL A 257 -7.64 3.37 -17.55
C VAL A 257 -6.51 3.64 -18.53
N GLY A 258 -6.61 3.04 -19.73
CA GLY A 258 -5.51 3.09 -20.70
C GLY A 258 -4.24 2.47 -20.12
N SER A 259 -3.14 3.23 -20.09
CA SER A 259 -1.88 2.82 -19.45
C SER A 259 -1.81 3.11 -17.95
N SER A 260 -2.81 3.80 -17.37
CA SER A 260 -2.83 4.14 -15.95
C SER A 260 -3.40 2.99 -15.13
N LYS A 261 -2.67 2.56 -14.09
CA LYS A 261 -3.05 1.42 -13.23
C LYS A 261 -4.02 1.81 -12.11
N PHE A 262 -4.03 3.09 -11.73
CA PHE A 262 -4.74 3.64 -10.57
C PHE A 262 -5.23 5.07 -10.81
N GLU A 263 -5.71 5.37 -12.01
CA GLU A 263 -5.95 6.75 -12.49
C GLU A 263 -6.78 7.58 -11.51
N ARG A 264 -7.92 7.03 -11.07
CA ARG A 264 -8.85 7.72 -10.16
C ARG A 264 -8.20 8.02 -8.82
N LEU A 265 -7.45 7.06 -8.27
CA LEU A 265 -6.77 7.25 -7.00
C LEU A 265 -5.63 8.26 -7.10
N ASP A 266 -4.84 8.19 -8.17
CA ASP A 266 -3.72 9.08 -8.38
C ASP A 266 -4.19 10.52 -8.57
N ARG A 267 -5.33 10.73 -9.26
CA ARG A 267 -6.00 12.04 -9.33
C ARG A 267 -6.41 12.54 -7.95
N LEU A 268 -7.00 11.69 -7.10
CA LEU A 268 -7.32 12.09 -5.72
C LEU A 268 -6.09 12.51 -4.93
N LEU A 269 -4.98 11.77 -5.08
CA LEU A 269 -3.69 12.10 -4.45
C LEU A 269 -3.13 13.42 -4.97
N LEU A 270 -3.25 13.70 -6.27
CA LEU A 270 -2.92 15.00 -6.85
C LEU A 270 -3.74 16.12 -6.22
N ARG A 271 -5.08 16.00 -6.19
CA ARG A 271 -5.98 17.00 -5.60
C ARG A 271 -5.62 17.28 -4.14
N ALA A 272 -5.37 16.23 -3.37
CA ALA A 272 -4.94 16.37 -1.97
C ALA A 272 -3.56 17.04 -1.84
N THR A 273 -2.62 16.74 -2.74
CA THR A 273 -1.29 17.37 -2.76
C THR A 273 -1.39 18.84 -3.11
N VAL A 274 -2.07 19.20 -4.19
CA VAL A 274 -2.25 20.59 -4.65
C VAL A 274 -2.82 21.47 -3.54
N ARG A 275 -3.84 20.97 -2.83
CA ARG A 275 -4.44 21.66 -1.68
C ARG A 275 -3.43 21.83 -0.53
N ALA A 276 -2.74 20.76 -0.14
CA ALA A 276 -1.75 20.81 0.94
C ALA A 276 -0.56 21.75 0.63
N VAL A 277 -0.14 21.80 -0.63
CA VAL A 277 0.94 22.69 -1.10
C VAL A 277 0.48 24.14 -1.08
N PHE A 278 -0.72 24.41 -1.59
CA PHE A 278 -1.29 25.75 -1.57
C PHE A 278 -1.40 26.26 -0.12
N GLU A 279 -2.04 25.49 0.77
CA GLU A 279 -2.23 25.84 2.17
C GLU A 279 -0.90 26.07 2.90
N GLY A 280 0.10 25.22 2.65
CA GLY A 280 1.42 25.37 3.24
C GLY A 280 2.19 26.60 2.75
N ARG A 281 1.90 27.10 1.55
CA ARG A 281 2.58 28.27 0.95
C ARG A 281 1.88 29.58 1.26
N SER A 282 0.57 29.63 1.10
CA SER A 282 -0.21 30.87 1.24
C SER A 282 -0.65 31.11 2.69
N GLY A 283 -0.75 30.05 3.50
CA GLY A 283 -1.47 30.09 4.78
C GLY A 283 -2.99 30.18 4.62
N ASN A 284 -3.50 30.25 3.39
CA ASN A 284 -4.92 30.36 3.06
C ASN A 284 -5.54 28.98 2.85
N THR A 285 -6.82 28.84 3.19
CA THR A 285 -7.57 27.61 2.95
C THR A 285 -7.72 27.34 1.46
N ALA A 286 -7.41 26.11 1.02
CA ALA A 286 -7.68 25.70 -0.35
C ALA A 286 -9.18 25.43 -0.53
N SER A 287 -9.89 26.28 -1.27
CA SER A 287 -11.33 26.10 -1.55
C SER A 287 -11.70 26.60 -2.94
N SER A 288 -12.76 26.05 -3.52
CA SER A 288 -13.29 26.49 -4.83
C SER A 288 -13.68 27.98 -4.84
N ALA A 289 -14.09 28.51 -3.69
CA ALA A 289 -14.41 29.93 -3.51
C ALA A 289 -13.16 30.84 -3.48
N ASN A 290 -11.99 30.31 -3.10
CA ASN A 290 -10.76 31.08 -3.01
C ASN A 290 -10.17 31.35 -4.41
N ALA A 291 -10.13 32.64 -4.80
CA ALA A 291 -9.61 33.07 -6.10
C ALA A 291 -8.11 32.76 -6.28
N GLU A 292 -7.30 32.88 -5.23
CA GLU A 292 -5.87 32.55 -5.28
C GLU A 292 -5.65 31.05 -5.48
N PHE A 293 -6.46 30.21 -4.83
CA PHE A 293 -6.41 28.77 -5.04
C PHE A 293 -6.78 28.40 -6.47
N ARG A 294 -7.83 29.00 -7.03
CA ARG A 294 -8.22 28.77 -8.43
C ARG A 294 -7.10 29.17 -9.39
N ALA A 295 -6.50 30.35 -9.21
CA ALA A 295 -5.37 30.82 -10.01
C ALA A 295 -4.14 29.90 -9.87
N PHE A 296 -3.87 29.40 -8.66
CA PHE A 296 -2.81 28.41 -8.43
C PHE A 296 -3.05 27.11 -9.19
N VAL A 297 -4.28 26.57 -9.16
CA VAL A 297 -4.65 25.40 -9.96
C VAL A 297 -4.52 25.68 -11.46
N ASP A 298 -4.97 26.85 -11.91
CA ASP A 298 -4.84 27.26 -13.32
C ASP A 298 -3.36 27.25 -13.75
N GLN A 299 -2.48 27.88 -12.98
CA GLN A 299 -1.04 27.87 -13.24
C GLN A 299 -0.46 26.45 -13.32
N LEU A 300 -0.84 25.55 -12.39
CA LEU A 300 -0.34 24.18 -12.39
C LEU A 300 -0.77 23.40 -13.62
N VAL A 301 -2.06 23.48 -13.99
CA VAL A 301 -2.61 22.77 -15.15
C VAL A 301 -2.09 23.36 -16.46
N ASP A 302 -2.00 24.68 -16.58
CA ASP A 302 -1.54 25.36 -17.78
C ASP A 302 -0.04 25.13 -18.05
N ALA A 303 0.72 24.75 -17.02
CA ALA A 303 2.11 24.32 -17.16
C ALA A 303 2.25 22.88 -17.69
N GLN A 304 1.15 22.11 -17.78
CA GLN A 304 1.17 20.74 -18.29
C GLN A 304 0.86 20.69 -19.79
N ASN A 305 1.53 19.80 -20.51
CA ASN A 305 1.33 19.60 -21.94
C ASN A 305 0.15 18.66 -22.24
N PHE A 306 -1.06 19.05 -21.86
CA PHE A 306 -2.26 18.25 -22.16
C PHE A 306 -2.52 18.16 -23.68
N PRO A 307 -2.93 16.99 -24.19
CA PRO A 307 -3.14 16.78 -25.63
C PRO A 307 -4.42 17.45 -26.15
N SER A 308 -5.32 17.91 -25.28
CA SER A 308 -6.58 18.54 -25.68
C SER A 308 -7.06 19.58 -24.66
N ALA A 309 -7.77 20.60 -25.16
CA ALA A 309 -8.45 21.59 -24.32
C ALA A 309 -9.48 20.97 -23.37
N ARG A 310 -10.10 19.84 -23.76
CA ARG A 310 -11.00 19.07 -22.91
C ARG A 310 -10.27 18.52 -21.69
N GLY A 311 -9.08 17.94 -21.87
CA GLY A 311 -8.26 17.42 -20.75
C GLY A 311 -7.85 18.52 -19.78
N VAL A 312 -7.52 19.71 -20.29
CA VAL A 312 -7.23 20.91 -19.47
C VAL A 312 -8.43 21.29 -18.62
N SER A 313 -9.63 21.39 -19.22
CA SER A 313 -10.86 21.72 -18.49
C SER A 313 -11.16 20.68 -17.41
N GLU A 314 -11.10 19.39 -17.76
CA GLU A 314 -11.37 18.28 -16.84
C GLU A 314 -10.42 18.31 -15.63
N ALA A 315 -9.11 18.53 -15.86
CA ALA A 315 -8.14 18.63 -14.79
C ALA A 315 -8.41 19.84 -13.88
N LYS A 316 -8.72 21.01 -14.46
CA LYS A 316 -9.06 22.23 -13.69
C LYS A 316 -10.32 22.03 -12.85
N ASP A 317 -11.38 21.50 -13.44
CA ASP A 317 -12.66 21.27 -12.77
C ASP A 317 -12.50 20.28 -11.62
N PHE A 318 -11.81 19.17 -11.89
CA PHE A 318 -11.54 18.16 -10.87
C PHE A 318 -10.69 18.72 -9.72
N LEU A 319 -9.59 19.44 -9.98
CA LEU A 319 -8.72 19.97 -8.92
C LEU A 319 -9.38 21.09 -8.11
N LYS A 320 -10.26 21.87 -8.72
CA LYS A 320 -11.02 22.95 -8.06
C LYS A 320 -12.23 22.43 -7.27
N SER A 321 -12.79 21.29 -7.65
CA SER A 321 -13.95 20.70 -6.99
C SER A 321 -13.74 20.46 -5.49
N ASP A 322 -14.84 20.54 -4.72
CA ASP A 322 -14.83 20.31 -3.27
C ASP A 322 -14.71 18.81 -2.96
N PRO A 323 -13.66 18.34 -2.26
CA PRO A 323 -13.52 16.95 -1.87
C PRO A 323 -14.69 16.40 -1.03
N GLN A 324 -15.45 17.27 -0.34
CA GLN A 324 -16.61 16.87 0.46
C GLN A 324 -17.83 16.48 -0.39
N SER A 325 -17.81 16.80 -1.70
CA SER A 325 -18.88 16.39 -2.63
C SER A 325 -18.84 14.89 -2.98
N GLU A 326 -17.78 14.20 -2.59
CA GLU A 326 -17.58 12.76 -2.83
C GLU A 326 -17.59 12.01 -1.48
N PRO A 327 -18.76 11.60 -0.94
CA PRO A 327 -18.84 10.96 0.38
C PRO A 327 -18.09 9.61 0.46
N GLU A 328 -17.91 8.94 -0.68
CA GLU A 328 -17.17 7.69 -0.81
C GLU A 328 -15.65 7.90 -0.99
N ASN A 329 -15.17 9.15 -0.84
CA ASN A 329 -13.76 9.49 -1.00
C ASN A 329 -12.88 8.73 0.00
N ILE A 330 -12.03 7.86 -0.51
CA ILE A 330 -11.17 7.00 0.31
C ILE A 330 -10.24 7.78 1.26
N LEU A 331 -9.83 9.00 0.90
CA LEU A 331 -9.01 9.85 1.76
C LEU A 331 -9.80 10.43 2.94
N HIS A 332 -11.11 10.66 2.76
CA HIS A 332 -12.03 11.01 3.84
C HIS A 332 -12.20 9.81 4.78
N ILE A 333 -12.47 8.63 4.23
CA ILE A 333 -12.66 7.40 5.02
C ILE A 333 -11.39 7.07 5.82
N ALA A 334 -10.21 7.17 5.20
CA ALA A 334 -8.92 6.99 5.87
C ALA A 334 -8.65 8.03 6.98
N ALA A 335 -9.35 9.18 6.96
CA ALA A 335 -9.27 10.21 7.99
C ALA A 335 -10.18 9.93 9.21
N LEU A 336 -11.10 8.96 9.11
CA LEU A 336 -12.00 8.64 10.21
C LEU A 336 -11.19 8.24 11.46
N PRO A 337 -11.54 8.80 12.63
CA PRO A 337 -10.87 8.45 13.87
C PRO A 337 -11.21 7.01 14.26
N ILE A 338 -10.26 6.34 14.88
CA ILE A 338 -10.45 4.96 15.31
C ILE A 338 -11.13 4.95 16.68
N THR A 339 -12.45 5.06 16.67
CA THR A 339 -13.32 5.05 17.86
C THR A 339 -14.20 3.80 17.90
N ASN A 340 -15.10 3.68 18.88
CA ASN A 340 -16.15 2.65 18.88
C ASN A 340 -17.27 2.92 17.87
N HIS A 341 -17.10 3.92 16.98
CA HIS A 341 -18.07 4.22 15.94
C HIS A 341 -18.14 3.07 14.91
N PRO A 342 -19.33 2.69 14.40
CA PRO A 342 -19.48 1.57 13.48
C PRO A 342 -18.54 1.66 12.28
N HIS A 343 -18.34 2.84 11.70
CA HIS A 343 -17.51 3.02 10.50
C HIS A 343 -15.99 3.14 10.77
N SER A 344 -15.53 3.04 12.01
CA SER A 344 -14.11 3.24 12.34
C SER A 344 -13.18 2.19 11.69
N HIS A 345 -13.69 0.97 11.48
CA HIS A 345 -12.95 -0.09 10.80
C HIS A 345 -12.74 0.18 9.31
N LEU A 346 -13.67 0.86 8.64
CA LEU A 346 -13.49 1.27 7.24
C LEU A 346 -12.26 2.18 7.09
N GLY A 347 -11.98 3.00 8.11
CA GLY A 347 -10.77 3.81 8.16
C GLY A 347 -9.47 2.99 8.19
N VAL A 348 -9.45 1.86 8.93
CA VAL A 348 -8.29 0.94 8.98
C VAL A 348 -8.06 0.31 7.60
N ILE A 349 -9.14 -0.17 6.97
CA ILE A 349 -9.10 -0.76 5.63
C ILE A 349 -8.60 0.26 4.60
N ALA A 350 -9.14 1.48 4.64
CA ALA A 350 -8.76 2.56 3.73
C ALA A 350 -7.28 2.97 3.88
N ARG A 351 -6.76 3.02 5.11
CA ARG A 351 -5.34 3.31 5.37
C ARG A 351 -4.41 2.20 4.86
N ALA A 352 -4.76 0.94 5.10
CA ALA A 352 -4.03 -0.20 4.58
C ALA A 352 -4.00 -0.20 3.04
N PHE A 353 -5.14 0.05 2.40
CA PHE A 353 -5.27 0.19 0.95
C PHE A 353 -4.36 1.29 0.38
N LEU A 354 -4.38 2.48 0.97
CA LEU A 354 -3.55 3.60 0.52
C LEU A 354 -2.05 3.28 0.65
N LEU A 355 -1.64 2.63 1.73
CA LEU A 355 -0.25 2.23 1.91
C LEU A 355 0.15 1.13 0.91
N LEU A 356 -0.73 0.17 0.61
CA LEU A 356 -0.52 -0.86 -0.40
C LEU A 356 -0.37 -0.28 -1.81
N ARG A 357 -1.20 0.72 -2.18
CA ARG A 357 -1.04 1.44 -3.46
C ARG A 357 0.35 2.03 -3.60
N ILE A 358 0.86 2.68 -2.55
CA ILE A 358 2.21 3.25 -2.57
C ILE A 358 3.24 2.12 -2.71
N SER A 359 3.21 1.13 -1.83
CA SER A 359 4.17 0.02 -1.88
C SER A 359 4.15 -0.71 -3.22
N THR A 360 2.98 -0.87 -3.86
CA THR A 360 2.85 -1.47 -5.20
C THR A 360 3.62 -0.67 -6.25
N GLY A 361 3.42 0.65 -6.30
CA GLY A 361 4.14 1.50 -7.25
C GLY A 361 5.64 1.54 -6.99
N ILE A 362 6.04 1.51 -5.71
CA ILE A 362 7.45 1.46 -5.31
C ILE A 362 8.11 0.15 -5.77
N ILE A 363 7.44 -1.00 -5.57
CA ILE A 363 7.96 -2.30 -6.00
C ILE A 363 8.06 -2.39 -7.52
N ASP A 364 7.02 -1.93 -8.23
CA ASP A 364 7.02 -1.87 -9.70
C ASP A 364 8.22 -1.03 -10.21
N TYR A 365 8.43 0.15 -9.61
CA TYR A 365 9.58 0.99 -9.92
C TYR A 365 10.92 0.28 -9.63
N THR A 366 11.10 -0.30 -8.44
CA THR A 366 12.35 -0.98 -8.06
C THR A 366 12.67 -2.16 -8.98
N LEU A 367 11.67 -2.97 -9.35
CA LEU A 367 11.85 -4.07 -10.30
C LEU A 367 12.23 -3.54 -11.69
N GLY A 368 11.57 -2.49 -12.16
CA GLY A 368 11.90 -1.83 -13.43
C GLY A 368 13.33 -1.27 -13.46
N GLN A 369 13.77 -0.59 -12.39
CA GLN A 369 15.15 -0.09 -12.28
C GLN A 369 16.19 -1.21 -12.19
N ALA A 370 15.83 -2.36 -11.63
CA ALA A 370 16.67 -3.55 -11.63
C ALA A 370 16.69 -4.28 -13.00
N GLY A 371 15.95 -3.79 -13.99
CA GLY A 371 15.84 -4.36 -15.33
C GLY A 371 15.06 -5.68 -15.36
N VAL A 372 14.19 -5.91 -14.38
CA VAL A 372 13.32 -7.10 -14.35
C VAL A 372 12.17 -6.89 -15.33
N SER A 373 12.07 -7.78 -16.32
CA SER A 373 10.99 -7.77 -17.31
C SER A 373 9.73 -8.48 -16.81
N ASN A 374 8.58 -8.19 -17.44
CA ASN A 374 7.32 -8.89 -17.15
C ASN A 374 7.45 -10.42 -17.30
N SER A 375 8.17 -10.88 -18.33
CA SER A 375 8.34 -12.31 -18.61
C SER A 375 9.18 -13.02 -17.55
N GLU A 376 10.17 -12.34 -16.96
CA GLU A 376 10.93 -12.86 -15.82
C GLU A 376 10.06 -13.03 -14.56
N LEU A 377 8.91 -12.37 -14.47
CA LEU A 377 7.97 -12.50 -13.35
C LEU A 377 6.84 -13.51 -13.60
N SER A 378 6.78 -14.12 -14.79
CA SER A 378 5.76 -15.12 -15.15
C SER A 378 5.63 -16.23 -14.10
N PHE A 379 6.74 -16.82 -13.66
CA PHE A 379 6.73 -17.90 -12.65
C PHE A 379 5.96 -17.54 -11.37
N TRP A 380 6.08 -16.28 -10.94
CA TRP A 380 5.44 -15.79 -9.74
C TRP A 380 3.98 -15.49 -9.99
N LYS A 381 3.69 -14.82 -11.12
CA LYS A 381 2.32 -14.50 -11.54
C LYS A 381 1.50 -15.78 -11.78
N ASP A 382 2.05 -16.76 -12.48
CA ASP A 382 1.41 -18.05 -12.76
C ASP A 382 1.15 -18.86 -11.47
N SER A 383 2.14 -18.87 -10.56
CA SER A 383 1.98 -19.52 -9.26
C SER A 383 0.89 -18.88 -8.42
N LEU A 384 0.77 -17.55 -8.45
CA LEU A 384 -0.31 -16.84 -7.76
C LEU A 384 -1.65 -17.08 -8.43
N ASN A 385 -1.72 -16.97 -9.75
CA ASN A 385 -2.94 -17.19 -10.50
C ASN A 385 -3.54 -18.57 -10.22
N THR A 386 -2.71 -19.62 -10.33
CA THR A 386 -3.11 -21.00 -10.07
C THR A 386 -3.43 -21.23 -8.59
N GLY A 387 -2.56 -20.75 -7.69
CA GLY A 387 -2.69 -21.01 -6.26
C GLY A 387 -3.82 -20.23 -5.57
N ARG A 388 -4.28 -19.13 -6.19
CA ARG A 388 -5.33 -18.25 -5.64
C ARG A 388 -6.61 -18.23 -6.48
N GLY A 389 -6.61 -18.85 -7.66
CA GLY A 389 -7.77 -18.88 -8.55
C GLY A 389 -8.15 -17.50 -9.08
N ILE A 390 -7.16 -16.69 -9.50
CA ILE A 390 -7.39 -15.30 -9.94
C ILE A 390 -8.11 -15.27 -11.28
N SER A 391 -7.67 -16.08 -12.25
CA SER A 391 -8.27 -16.21 -13.57
C SER A 391 -9.00 -17.56 -13.72
N PRO A 392 -10.26 -17.57 -14.20
CA PRO A 392 -11.05 -18.78 -14.39
C PRO A 392 -10.38 -19.81 -15.32
N ASP A 393 -9.70 -19.34 -16.37
CA ASP A 393 -9.11 -20.20 -17.41
C ASP A 393 -7.68 -20.65 -17.05
N GLY A 394 -7.18 -20.27 -15.86
CA GLY A 394 -5.84 -20.64 -15.38
C GLY A 394 -4.69 -19.89 -16.05
N ALA A 395 -4.96 -19.05 -17.05
CA ALA A 395 -3.99 -18.15 -17.69
C ALA A 395 -4.28 -16.69 -17.33
N ILE A 396 -3.23 -15.90 -17.11
CA ILE A 396 -3.36 -14.45 -16.96
C ILE A 396 -3.50 -13.84 -18.36
N PRO A 397 -4.48 -12.95 -18.60
CA PRO A 397 -4.64 -12.33 -19.90
C PRO A 397 -3.47 -11.40 -20.24
N ASP A 398 -3.27 -11.15 -21.54
CA ASP A 398 -2.32 -10.16 -22.04
C ASP A 398 -3.07 -9.13 -22.91
N PRO A 399 -3.27 -7.89 -22.44
CA PRO A 399 -2.68 -7.30 -21.23
C PRO A 399 -3.35 -7.77 -19.92
N ALA A 400 -2.56 -7.84 -18.85
CA ALA A 400 -3.05 -8.27 -17.52
C ALA A 400 -4.15 -7.35 -16.93
N THR A 401 -4.32 -6.14 -17.47
CA THR A 401 -5.42 -5.23 -17.14
C THR A 401 -6.80 -5.80 -17.49
N ASP A 402 -6.88 -6.79 -18.38
CA ASP A 402 -8.15 -7.43 -18.77
C ASP A 402 -8.77 -8.25 -17.63
N LEU A 403 -8.01 -8.56 -16.57
CA LEU A 403 -8.54 -9.07 -15.31
C LEU A 403 -9.59 -8.11 -14.69
N TRP A 404 -9.56 -6.82 -15.06
CA TRP A 404 -10.58 -5.86 -14.63
C TRP A 404 -11.97 -6.18 -15.18
N THR A 405 -12.09 -6.88 -16.32
CA THR A 405 -13.38 -7.22 -16.91
C THR A 405 -14.25 -8.01 -15.93
N ASP A 406 -13.69 -9.05 -15.31
CA ASP A 406 -14.38 -9.85 -14.30
C ASP A 406 -14.77 -9.03 -13.07
N ILE A 407 -13.93 -8.07 -12.68
CA ILE A 407 -14.21 -7.15 -11.57
C ILE A 407 -15.33 -6.17 -11.93
N ALA A 408 -15.34 -5.64 -13.15
CA ALA A 408 -16.37 -4.74 -13.64
C ALA A 408 -17.74 -5.43 -13.71
N GLU A 409 -17.78 -6.69 -14.16
CA GLU A 409 -18.98 -7.54 -14.12
C GLU A 409 -19.46 -7.74 -12.67
N ALA A 410 -18.57 -8.12 -11.75
CA ALA A 410 -18.90 -8.29 -10.33
C ALA A 410 -19.44 -6.99 -9.70
N LEU A 411 -18.87 -5.84 -10.07
CA LEU A 411 -19.32 -4.52 -9.61
C LEU A 411 -20.71 -4.18 -10.13
N ALA A 412 -21.02 -4.53 -11.38
CA ALA A 412 -22.33 -4.33 -11.99
C ALA A 412 -23.38 -5.25 -11.36
N ASP A 413 -23.04 -6.51 -11.10
CA ASP A 413 -23.95 -7.46 -10.45
C ASP A 413 -24.34 -6.96 -9.04
N ILE A 414 -23.34 -6.61 -8.21
CA ILE A 414 -23.58 -6.18 -6.83
C ILE A 414 -24.18 -4.76 -6.72
N GLU A 415 -24.21 -3.98 -7.80
CA GLU A 415 -24.82 -2.63 -7.82
C GLU A 415 -26.32 -2.66 -7.53
N SER A 416 -26.99 -3.77 -7.87
CA SER A 416 -28.41 -3.98 -7.59
C SER A 416 -28.72 -4.23 -6.11
N PHE A 417 -27.72 -4.50 -5.27
CA PHE A 417 -27.93 -4.76 -3.85
C PHE A 417 -28.47 -3.49 -3.15
N PRO A 418 -29.56 -3.58 -2.36
CA PRO A 418 -30.13 -2.41 -1.69
C PRO A 418 -29.13 -1.81 -0.69
N THR A 419 -28.80 -0.53 -0.85
CA THR A 419 -27.85 0.14 0.06
C THR A 419 -28.50 1.07 1.09
N ASP A 420 -29.78 1.44 0.88
CA ASP A 420 -30.43 2.53 1.63
C ASP A 420 -31.58 2.05 2.54
N ALA A 421 -32.04 0.81 2.36
CA ALA A 421 -33.14 0.24 3.14
C ALA A 421 -32.63 -0.76 4.18
N ALA A 422 -32.61 -0.35 5.46
CA ALA A 422 -32.11 -1.15 6.58
C ALA A 422 -32.77 -2.53 6.74
N ASN A 423 -34.03 -2.69 6.30
CA ASN A 423 -34.77 -3.95 6.40
C ASN A 423 -34.47 -4.93 5.24
N ASP A 424 -34.00 -4.44 4.08
CA ASP A 424 -33.72 -5.28 2.91
C ASP A 424 -32.22 -5.52 2.69
N ALA A 425 -31.35 -4.69 3.26
CA ALA A 425 -29.89 -4.75 3.15
C ALA A 425 -29.26 -5.64 4.24
N THR A 426 -29.65 -6.92 4.31
CA THR A 426 -29.08 -7.85 5.30
C THR A 426 -27.87 -8.61 4.77
N TYR A 427 -26.92 -8.96 5.64
CA TYR A 427 -25.79 -9.84 5.28
C TYR A 427 -26.23 -11.23 4.84
N ALA A 428 -27.38 -11.72 5.33
CA ALA A 428 -27.95 -12.99 4.91
C ALA A 428 -28.36 -12.93 3.43
N LYS A 429 -29.08 -11.86 3.03
CA LYS A 429 -29.47 -11.62 1.64
C LYS A 429 -28.25 -11.44 0.73
N LEU A 430 -27.30 -10.60 1.15
CA LEU A 430 -26.06 -10.35 0.42
C LEU A 430 -25.34 -11.66 0.07
N ARG A 431 -25.17 -12.55 1.05
CA ARG A 431 -24.50 -13.84 0.84
C ARG A 431 -25.29 -14.83 -0.01
N ALA A 432 -26.62 -14.82 0.10
CA ALA A 432 -27.47 -15.77 -0.62
C ALA A 432 -27.61 -15.39 -2.09
N GLU A 433 -27.67 -14.09 -2.40
CA GLU A 433 -27.98 -13.60 -3.75
C GLU A 433 -26.73 -13.16 -4.54
N TYR A 434 -25.62 -12.83 -3.87
CA TYR A 434 -24.43 -12.23 -4.49
C TYR A 434 -23.14 -13.00 -4.20
N GLU A 435 -23.20 -14.33 -4.06
CA GLU A 435 -22.03 -15.17 -3.75
C GLU A 435 -20.86 -14.94 -4.73
N ARG A 436 -21.13 -15.00 -6.03
CA ARG A 436 -20.09 -14.86 -7.08
C ARG A 436 -19.43 -13.47 -7.04
N PRO A 437 -20.17 -12.35 -7.06
CA PRO A 437 -19.56 -11.02 -6.90
C PRO A 437 -18.73 -10.87 -5.63
N ILE A 438 -19.17 -11.45 -4.49
CA ILE A 438 -18.40 -11.39 -3.24
C ILE A 438 -17.06 -12.11 -3.39
N VAL A 439 -17.03 -13.29 -4.02
CA VAL A 439 -15.77 -14.02 -4.24
C VAL A 439 -14.81 -13.19 -5.10
N GLN A 440 -15.28 -12.65 -6.22
CA GLN A 440 -14.45 -11.85 -7.13
C GLN A 440 -13.96 -10.55 -6.47
N LEU A 441 -14.85 -9.80 -5.81
CA LEU A 441 -14.53 -8.52 -5.17
C LEU A 441 -13.70 -8.66 -3.88
N THR A 442 -13.43 -9.88 -3.42
CA THR A 442 -12.51 -10.12 -2.30
C THR A 442 -11.14 -10.65 -2.76
N GLY A 443 -10.97 -10.96 -4.05
CA GLY A 443 -9.71 -11.38 -4.66
C GLY A 443 -8.79 -10.21 -5.02
N LEU A 444 -8.37 -9.42 -4.02
CA LEU A 444 -7.53 -8.24 -4.24
C LEU A 444 -6.10 -8.56 -4.70
N GLU A 445 -5.66 -9.83 -4.63
CA GLU A 445 -4.41 -10.31 -5.21
C GLU A 445 -4.33 -10.14 -6.73
N ALA A 446 -5.46 -9.91 -7.41
CA ALA A 446 -5.49 -9.58 -8.83
C ALA A 446 -4.78 -8.24 -9.11
N ILE A 447 -4.85 -7.26 -8.20
CA ILE A 447 -4.31 -5.91 -8.40
C ILE A 447 -2.81 -5.93 -8.71
N PRO A 448 -1.94 -6.58 -7.92
CA PRO A 448 -0.54 -6.76 -8.25
C PRO A 448 -0.26 -7.39 -9.62
N MET A 449 -1.17 -8.21 -10.18
CA MET A 449 -0.94 -8.90 -11.45
C MET A 449 -0.85 -7.93 -12.63
N TRP A 450 -1.73 -6.92 -12.64
CA TRP A 450 -1.66 -5.83 -13.63
C TRP A 450 -0.80 -4.66 -13.17
N ALA A 451 -0.62 -4.47 -11.87
CA ALA A 451 0.10 -3.31 -11.36
C ALA A 451 1.63 -3.47 -11.30
N ILE A 452 2.15 -4.70 -11.16
CA ILE A 452 3.60 -4.97 -11.03
C ILE A 452 4.16 -5.64 -12.29
N GLY A 453 5.27 -5.12 -12.79
CA GLY A 453 6.00 -5.69 -13.92
C GLY A 453 5.29 -5.49 -15.25
N SER A 454 4.54 -4.41 -15.40
CA SER A 454 3.71 -4.11 -16.59
C SER A 454 4.38 -3.11 -17.56
N VAL A 455 5.70 -2.94 -17.45
CA VAL A 455 6.52 -2.13 -18.37
C VAL A 455 7.44 -3.01 -19.19
#